data_AF-A0A1G8BLH3-F1
#
_entry.id   AF-A0A1G8BLH3-F1
#
_cell.length_a   1.000
_cell.length_b   1.000
_cell.length_c   1.000
_cell.angle_alpha   90.00
_cell.angle_beta   90.00
_cell.angle_gamma   90.00
#
_symmetry.space_group_name_H-M   'P 1'
#
loop_
_entity.id
_entity.type
_entity.pdbx_description
1 polymer ?
#
loop_
_entity_poly.entity_id
_entity_poly.type
_entity_poly.pdbx_seq_one_letter_code
_entity_poly.pdbx_strand_id
1 'polypeptide(L)'
;MSPFLSISPFYRYYTQTAAKYFAPFEQNSASQTYFTSNYEYAKFNSQFFGVGFRIAPPKGVLGWGSLHDLEIRYGHYKQNVGLVSDVVSIGLGFK
;
A
#
# COMPACT_ATOMS: atom_id res chain seq x y z
N MET A 1 19.48 3.95 -23.18
CA MET A 1 20.00 2.84 -22.36
C MET A 1 19.18 2.80 -21.07
N SER A 2 18.50 1.69 -20.77
CA SER A 2 17.81 1.53 -19.47
C SER A 2 18.86 1.33 -18.37
N PRO A 3 18.71 1.95 -17.20
CA PRO A 3 19.60 1.67 -16.08
C PRO A 3 19.44 0.19 -15.66
N PHE A 4 20.56 -0.48 -15.38
CA PHE A 4 20.59 -1.88 -14.92
C PHE A 4 20.17 -2.04 -13.46
N LEU A 5 20.20 -0.96 -12.68
CA LEU A 5 19.76 -0.86 -11.29
C LEU A 5 18.92 0.42 -11.14
N SER A 6 17.76 0.30 -10.51
CA SER A 6 16.89 1.44 -10.17
C SER A 6 16.50 1.38 -8.71
N ILE A 7 16.56 2.53 -8.03
CA ILE A 7 16.06 2.72 -6.67
C ILE A 7 14.91 3.71 -6.75
N SER A 8 13.76 3.35 -6.19
CA SER A 8 12.52 4.10 -6.35
C SER A 8 11.85 4.33 -4.99
N PRO A 9 12.21 5.39 -4.26
CA PRO A 9 11.48 5.77 -3.05
C PRO A 9 10.06 6.22 -3.43
N PHE A 10 9.09 5.91 -2.59
CA PHE A 10 7.71 6.36 -2.78
C PHE A 10 7.07 6.76 -1.45
N TYR A 11 6.11 7.68 -1.56
CA TYR A 11 5.25 8.09 -0.47
C TYR A 11 3.84 8.32 -0.99
N ARG A 12 2.85 7.89 -0.21
CA ARG A 12 1.42 8.09 -0.48
C ARG A 12 0.75 8.50 0.81
N TYR A 13 0.11 9.66 0.77
CA TYR A 13 -0.81 10.12 1.80
C TYR A 13 -2.24 9.86 1.34
N TYR A 14 -3.08 9.38 2.25
CA TYR A 14 -4.51 9.14 1.98
C TYR A 14 -5.35 9.64 3.16
N THR A 15 -6.49 10.25 2.85
CA THR A 15 -7.45 10.75 3.83
C THR A 15 -8.84 10.31 3.43
N GLN A 16 -9.60 9.81 4.40
CA GLN A 16 -10.99 9.39 4.24
C GLN A 16 -11.85 10.19 5.22
N THR A 17 -12.97 10.72 4.74
CA THR A 17 -14.03 11.26 5.60
C THR A 17 -14.95 10.15 6.07
N ALA A 18 -15.54 10.30 7.26
CA ALA A 18 -16.51 9.32 7.76
C ALA A 18 -17.72 9.21 6.82
N ALA A 19 -18.28 8.00 6.70
CA ALA A 19 -19.55 7.81 6.01
C ALA A 19 -20.69 8.55 6.74
N LYS A 20 -21.74 8.92 6.00
CA LYS A 20 -22.88 9.71 6.50
C LYS A 20 -23.57 9.11 7.73
N TYR A 21 -23.61 7.78 7.82
CA TYR A 21 -24.30 7.03 8.88
C TYR A 21 -23.34 6.35 9.87
N PHE A 22 -22.06 6.70 9.83
CA PHE A 22 -21.09 6.16 10.78
C PHE A 22 -21.19 6.93 12.10
N ALA A 23 -21.35 6.20 13.20
CA ALA A 23 -21.08 6.72 14.53
C ALA A 23 -20.29 5.68 15.35
N PRO A 24 -19.40 6.12 16.26
CA PRO A 24 -18.69 5.24 17.18
C PRO A 24 -19.63 4.39 18.05
N PHE A 25 -19.06 3.41 18.74
CA PHE A 25 -19.80 2.54 19.67
C PHE A 25 -20.65 3.37 20.64
N GLU A 26 -21.91 2.96 20.82
CA GLU A 26 -22.93 3.63 21.67
C GLU A 26 -23.30 5.07 21.29
N GLN A 27 -22.90 5.56 20.11
CA GLN A 27 -23.24 6.92 19.65
C GLN A 27 -24.33 6.96 18.58
N ASN A 28 -24.78 5.81 18.07
CA ASN A 28 -25.92 5.74 17.15
C ASN A 28 -27.25 5.88 17.91
N SER A 29 -28.21 6.59 17.32
CA SER A 29 -29.56 6.72 17.88
C SER A 29 -30.48 5.61 17.37
N ALA A 30 -31.27 5.01 18.26
CA ALA A 30 -32.27 3.99 17.90
C ALA A 30 -33.36 4.53 16.94
N SER A 31 -33.49 5.85 16.81
CA SER A 31 -34.42 6.49 15.86
C SER A 31 -33.89 6.57 14.42
N GLN A 32 -32.64 6.20 14.16
CA GLN A 32 -32.04 6.28 12.82
C GLN A 32 -32.43 5.07 11.96
N THR A 33 -32.92 5.31 10.74
CA THR A 33 -33.24 4.25 9.77
C THR A 33 -32.00 3.53 9.24
N TYR A 34 -30.86 4.23 9.15
CA TYR A 34 -29.59 3.68 8.71
C TYR A 34 -28.50 4.10 9.69
N PHE A 35 -27.68 3.14 10.13
CA PHE A 35 -26.58 3.35 11.06
C PHE A 35 -25.49 2.31 10.86
N THR A 36 -24.25 2.67 11.17
CA THR A 36 -23.13 1.73 11.22
C THR A 36 -22.11 2.15 12.27
N SER A 37 -21.52 1.16 12.93
CA SER A 37 -20.34 1.33 13.79
C SER A 37 -19.14 0.53 13.26
N ASN A 38 -19.17 0.11 11.99
CA ASN A 38 -18.00 -0.47 11.34
C ASN A 38 -16.94 0.62 11.13
N TYR A 39 -15.82 0.51 11.84
CA TYR A 39 -14.71 1.46 11.82
C TYR A 39 -14.01 1.57 10.45
N GLU A 40 -14.25 0.64 9.52
CA GLU A 40 -13.83 0.79 8.11
C GLU A 40 -14.48 2.02 7.44
N TYR A 41 -15.65 2.45 7.92
CA TYR A 41 -16.35 3.66 7.45
C TYR A 41 -16.04 4.91 8.29
N ALA A 42 -15.15 4.81 9.28
CA ALA A 42 -14.74 5.95 10.08
C ALA A 42 -13.90 6.95 9.27
N LYS A 43 -13.77 8.16 9.81
CA LYS A 43 -12.77 9.13 9.33
C LYS A 43 -11.38 8.63 9.74
N PHE A 44 -10.49 8.45 8.78
CA PHE A 44 -9.09 8.11 9.06
C PHE A 44 -8.14 8.77 8.07
N ASN A 45 -6.88 8.85 8.45
CA ASN A 45 -5.79 9.15 7.54
C ASN A 45 -4.78 8.00 7.55
N SER A 46 -4.06 7.86 6.44
CA SER A 46 -3.02 6.84 6.33
C SER A 46 -1.82 7.36 5.56
N GLN A 47 -0.66 6.86 5.96
CA GLN A 47 0.63 7.13 5.36
C GLN A 47 1.21 5.80 4.89
N PHE A 48 1.65 5.76 3.64
CA PHE A 48 2.35 4.63 3.07
C PHE A 48 3.66 5.11 2.47
N PHE A 49 4.78 4.66 3.01
CA PHE A 49 6.11 5.02 2.51
C PHE A 49 6.91 3.76 2.26
N GLY A 50 7.86 3.83 1.34
CA GLY A 50 8.66 2.68 1.01
C GLY A 50 9.68 2.95 -0.07
N VAL A 51 10.32 1.87 -0.49
CA VAL A 51 11.36 1.90 -1.51
C VAL A 51 11.29 0.63 -2.34
N GLY A 52 11.44 0.81 -3.66
CA GLY A 52 11.64 -0.26 -4.61
C GLY A 52 13.09 -0.35 -5.06
N PHE A 53 13.57 -1.57 -5.25
CA PHE A 53 14.84 -1.90 -5.87
C PHE A 53 14.57 -2.78 -7.08
N ARG A 54 14.99 -2.33 -8.26
CA ARG A 54 14.82 -3.08 -9.51
C ARG A 54 16.17 -3.33 -10.16
N ILE A 55 16.40 -4.55 -10.59
CA ILE A 55 17.57 -4.95 -11.38
C ILE A 55 17.12 -5.51 -12.73
N ALA A 56 17.75 -5.03 -13.80
CA ALA A 56 17.45 -5.44 -15.18
C ALA A 56 18.76 -5.49 -16.01
N PRO A 57 19.69 -6.41 -15.68
CA PRO A 57 20.94 -6.55 -16.41
C PRO A 57 20.69 -7.05 -17.86
N PRO A 58 21.51 -6.64 -18.84
CA PRO A 58 21.31 -7.00 -20.25
C PRO A 58 21.33 -8.52 -20.54
N LYS A 59 21.99 -9.31 -19.69
CA LYS A 59 22.11 -10.77 -19.81
C LYS A 59 21.07 -11.55 -18.97
N GLY A 60 20.07 -10.85 -18.41
CA GLY A 60 19.11 -11.45 -17.48
C GLY A 60 19.65 -11.53 -16.04
N VAL A 61 18.74 -11.60 -15.08
CA VAL A 61 19.02 -11.56 -13.65
C VAL A 61 19.79 -12.83 -13.25
N LEU A 62 20.94 -12.65 -12.57
CA LEU A 62 21.82 -13.75 -12.12
C LEU A 62 22.30 -14.70 -13.25
N GLY A 63 22.32 -14.24 -14.51
CA GLY A 63 22.69 -15.07 -15.66
C GLY A 63 21.55 -15.91 -16.22
N TRP A 64 20.34 -15.80 -15.66
CA TRP A 64 19.14 -16.43 -16.21
C TRP A 64 18.51 -15.53 -17.29
N GLY A 65 18.80 -15.83 -18.55
CA GLY A 65 18.37 -15.02 -19.69
C GLY A 65 16.85 -14.88 -19.88
N SER A 66 16.05 -15.81 -19.37
CA SER A 66 14.57 -15.74 -19.41
C SER A 66 13.98 -14.80 -18.38
N LEU A 67 14.67 -14.56 -17.26
CA LEU A 67 14.28 -13.60 -16.23
C LEU A 67 14.99 -12.28 -16.52
N HIS A 68 14.33 -11.39 -17.25
CA HIS A 68 14.95 -10.16 -17.72
C HIS A 68 15.01 -9.09 -16.62
N ASP A 69 14.03 -9.06 -15.71
CA ASP A 69 14.05 -8.15 -14.57
C ASP A 69 13.45 -8.72 -13.29
N LEU A 70 13.98 -8.22 -12.17
CA LEU A 70 13.54 -8.52 -10.81
C LEU A 70 13.37 -7.20 -10.07
N GLU A 71 12.22 -7.01 -9.44
CA GLU A 71 11.92 -5.88 -8.57
C GLU A 71 11.50 -6.38 -7.18
N ILE A 72 12.07 -5.77 -6.14
CA ILE A 72 11.66 -5.98 -4.76
C ILE A 72 11.25 -4.63 -4.20
N ARG A 73 10.08 -4.56 -3.57
CA ARG A 73 9.58 -3.35 -2.92
C ARG A 73 9.23 -3.65 -1.48
N TYR A 74 9.66 -2.77 -0.60
CA TYR A 74 9.21 -2.72 0.78
C TYR A 74 8.39 -1.45 0.98
N GLY A 75 7.27 -1.56 1.67
CA GLY A 75 6.46 -0.42 2.09
C GLY A 75 5.91 -0.60 3.49
N HIS A 76 5.94 0.47 4.28
CA HIS A 76 5.35 0.55 5.60
C HIS A 76 4.09 1.41 5.56
N TYR A 77 2.99 0.84 6.00
CA TYR A 77 1.65 1.43 6.03
C TYR A 77 1.23 1.71 7.47
N LYS A 78 0.75 2.93 7.73
CA LYS A 78 0.24 3.33 9.04
C LYS A 78 -1.02 4.17 8.93
N GLN A 79 -2.03 3.84 9.71
CA GLN A 79 -3.23 4.64 9.92
C GLN A 79 -3.21 5.33 11.29
N ASN A 80 -3.91 6.46 11.41
CA ASN A 80 -4.16 7.08 12.73
C ASN A 80 -5.11 6.27 13.62
N VAL A 81 -5.93 5.39 13.04
CA VAL A 81 -6.87 4.52 13.78
C VAL A 81 -6.22 3.22 14.25
N GLY A 82 -4.89 3.10 14.16
CA GLY A 82 -4.11 2.03 14.81
C GLY A 82 -3.66 0.89 13.90
N LEU A 83 -4.14 0.81 12.65
CA LEU A 83 -3.65 -0.20 11.71
C LEU A 83 -2.23 0.14 11.25
N VAL A 84 -1.31 -0.81 11.44
CA VAL A 84 0.07 -0.77 10.94
C VAL A 84 0.30 -2.05 10.14
N SER A 85 0.96 -1.94 8.98
CA SER A 85 1.23 -3.07 8.11
C SER A 85 2.52 -2.88 7.34
N ASP A 86 3.28 -3.96 7.19
CA ASP A 86 4.46 -4.03 6.34
C ASP A 86 4.14 -4.84 5.09
N VAL A 87 4.43 -4.27 3.93
CA VAL A 87 4.14 -4.85 2.62
C VAL A 87 5.45 -5.11 1.90
N VAL A 88 5.70 -6.38 1.58
CA VAL A 88 6.80 -6.80 0.71
C VAL A 88 6.21 -7.27 -0.61
N SER A 89 6.75 -6.78 -1.72
CA SER A 89 6.30 -7.15 -3.07
C SER A 89 7.47 -7.58 -3.92
N ILE A 90 7.27 -8.61 -4.73
CA ILE A 90 8.24 -9.12 -5.69
C ILE A 90 7.61 -9.05 -7.08
N GLY A 91 8.31 -8.42 -8.02
CA GLY A 91 7.98 -8.37 -9.44
C GLY A 91 9.02 -9.17 -10.23
N LEU A 92 8.56 -10.07 -11.10
CA LEU A 92 9.40 -10.87 -11.98
C LEU A 92 8.97 -10.61 -13.43
N GLY A 93 9.91 -10.18 -14.27
CA GLY A 93 9.67 -9.99 -15.69
C GLY A 93 10.33 -11.09 -16.52
N PHE A 94 9.52 -11.77 -17.31
CA PHE A 94 9.94 -12.86 -18.20
C PHE A 94 9.81 -12.44 -19.66
N LYS A 95 10.60 -13.08 -20.53
CA LYS A 95 10.52 -12.92 -21.99
C LYS A 95 9.90 -14.14 -22.65
#